data_AF-A0A7S2WSK3-F1
#
_entry.id   AF-A0A7S2WSK3-F1
#
_cell.length_a   1.000
_cell.length_b   1.000
_cell.length_c   1.000
_cell.angle_alpha   90.00
_cell.angle_beta   90.00
_cell.angle_gamma   90.00
#
_symmetry.space_group_name_H-M   'P 1'
#
loop_
_entity.id
_entity.type
_entity.pdbx_description
1 polymer ?
#
loop_
_entity_poly.entity_id
_entity_poly.type
_entity_poly.pdbx_seq_one_letter_code
_entity_poly.pdbx_strand_id
1 'polypeptide(L)'
;SIEAGPMVRVAAVVAATLSVPATGFYLPGVAPHDFTRGEKVELKVNKLTSTRTQVPYDYYSLPFCPPKGGVKTAAENLGEFLTGDRIDNSPYQLYMREDAYCNILCQKTLVKKDVEEFKQKINEEYHHNW
;
A
#
# COMPACT_ATOMS: atom_id res chain seq x y z
N SER A 1 -47.65 -6.50 -36.76
CA SER A 1 -46.80 -7.41 -35.97
C SER A 1 -45.89 -8.15 -36.92
N ILE A 2 -44.57 -7.92 -36.85
CA ILE A 2 -43.58 -8.55 -37.74
C ILE A 2 -43.18 -9.88 -37.10
N GLU A 3 -43.56 -11.01 -37.69
CA GLU A 3 -43.13 -12.34 -37.25
C GLU A 3 -41.71 -12.62 -37.78
N ALA A 4 -40.77 -12.87 -36.87
CA ALA A 4 -39.41 -13.26 -37.23
C ALA A 4 -39.37 -14.68 -37.81
N GLY A 5 -38.75 -14.85 -38.98
CA GLY A 5 -38.68 -16.12 -39.70
C GLY A 5 -37.87 -17.22 -38.97
N PRO A 6 -38.04 -18.50 -39.38
CA PRO A 6 -37.46 -19.66 -38.69
C PRO A 6 -35.93 -19.61 -38.60
N MET A 7 -35.25 -19.04 -39.60
CA MET A 7 -33.79 -18.87 -39.60
C MET A 7 -33.31 -17.89 -38.52
N VAL A 8 -34.09 -16.84 -38.24
CA VAL A 8 -33.81 -15.87 -37.17
C VAL A 8 -34.01 -16.53 -35.79
N ARG A 9 -35.02 -17.39 -35.67
CA ARG A 9 -35.26 -18.16 -34.43
C ARG A 9 -34.14 -19.16 -34.15
N VAL A 10 -33.68 -19.90 -35.17
CA VAL A 10 -32.56 -20.85 -35.04
C VAL A 10 -31.28 -20.11 -34.66
N ALA A 11 -30.97 -18.98 -35.31
CA ALA A 11 -29.80 -18.18 -34.99
C ALA A 11 -29.84 -17.63 -33.55
N ALA A 12 -31.02 -17.19 -33.08
CA ALA A 12 -31.20 -16.69 -31.71
C ALA A 12 -30.99 -17.80 -30.66
N VAL A 13 -31.49 -19.02 -30.91
CA VAL A 13 -31.28 -20.17 -30.02
C VAL A 13 -29.81 -20.57 -29.95
N VAL A 14 -29.12 -20.60 -31.10
CA VAL A 14 -27.68 -20.90 -31.15
C VAL A 14 -26.86 -19.85 -30.39
N ALA A 15 -27.16 -18.57 -30.57
CA ALA A 15 -26.50 -17.48 -29.84
C ALA A 15 -26.71 -17.58 -28.32
N ALA A 16 -27.92 -17.93 -27.87
CA ALA A 16 -28.23 -18.12 -26.45
C ALA A 16 -27.50 -19.34 -25.84
N THR A 17 -27.27 -20.41 -26.62
CA THR A 17 -26.51 -21.58 -26.14
C THR A 17 -25.00 -21.37 -26.08
N LEU A 18 -24.48 -20.35 -26.76
CA LEU A 18 -23.04 -20.01 -26.78
C LEU A 18 -22.63 -18.99 -25.71
N SER A 19 -23.57 -18.47 -24.91
CA SER A 19 -23.23 -17.55 -23.82
C SER A 19 -22.61 -18.31 -22.65
N VAL A 20 -21.28 -18.33 -22.60
CA VAL A 20 -20.55 -18.80 -21.42
C VAL A 20 -20.76 -17.78 -20.29
N PRO A 21 -21.20 -18.17 -19.08
CA PRO A 21 -21.24 -17.26 -17.95
C PRO A 21 -19.81 -16.84 -17.59
N ALA A 22 -19.52 -15.55 -17.71
CA ALA A 22 -18.24 -14.99 -17.28
C ALA A 22 -18.24 -14.85 -15.75
N THR A 23 -17.35 -15.57 -15.07
CA THR A 23 -17.09 -15.38 -13.65
C THR A 23 -15.98 -14.36 -13.46
N GLY A 24 -16.30 -13.19 -12.92
CA GLY A 24 -15.33 -12.21 -12.46
C GLY A 24 -15.05 -12.39 -10.97
N PHE A 25 -13.79 -12.24 -10.57
CA PHE A 25 -13.41 -12.12 -9.17
C PHE A 25 -12.64 -10.82 -8.96
N TYR A 26 -12.83 -10.23 -7.79
CA TYR A 26 -12.16 -9.01 -7.40
C TYR A 26 -10.86 -9.34 -6.67
N LEU A 27 -9.74 -8.74 -7.07
CA LEU A 27 -8.47 -9.03 -6.40
C LEU A 27 -8.51 -8.54 -4.94
N PRO A 28 -8.14 -9.37 -3.96
CA PRO A 28 -8.02 -8.91 -2.59
C PRO A 28 -7.01 -7.76 -2.51
N GLY A 29 -7.36 -6.71 -1.76
CA GLY A 29 -6.49 -5.55 -1.53
C GLY A 29 -6.60 -4.41 -2.55
N VAL A 30 -7.46 -4.50 -3.58
CA VAL A 30 -7.68 -3.36 -4.50
C VAL A 30 -8.95 -2.54 -4.18
N ALA A 31 -9.77 -3.03 -3.25
CA ALA A 31 -11.03 -2.39 -2.86
C ALA A 31 -10.69 -1.21 -1.94
N PRO A 32 -11.27 -0.03 -2.19
CA PRO A 32 -11.15 1.08 -1.25
C PRO A 32 -11.66 0.65 0.12
N HIS A 33 -10.89 1.00 1.16
CA HIS A 33 -11.30 0.80 2.54
C HIS A 33 -12.01 2.07 3.04
N ASP A 34 -13.28 1.93 3.41
CA ASP A 34 -14.05 3.01 4.01
C ASP A 34 -13.81 3.07 5.52
N PHE A 35 -13.33 4.22 6.00
CA PHE A 35 -13.08 4.42 7.43
C PHE A 35 -14.26 5.11 8.12
N THR A 36 -14.67 4.56 9.25
CA THR A 36 -15.61 5.19 10.19
C THR A 36 -14.91 6.22 11.07
N ARG A 37 -15.66 7.15 11.67
CA ARG A 37 -15.07 8.16 12.58
C ARG A 37 -14.44 7.48 13.80
N GLY A 38 -13.22 7.86 14.14
CA GLY A 38 -12.45 7.27 15.25
C GLY A 38 -11.82 5.92 14.92
N GLU A 39 -11.99 5.42 13.69
CA GLU A 39 -11.33 4.22 13.24
C GLU A 39 -9.83 4.45 13.07
N LYS A 40 -9.03 3.46 13.47
CA LYS A 40 -7.57 3.54 13.35
C LYS A 40 -7.18 3.46 11.87
N VAL A 41 -6.41 4.44 11.42
CA VAL A 41 -5.82 4.48 10.07
C VAL A 41 -4.37 4.01 10.18
N GLU A 42 -4.04 2.92 9.51
CA GLU A 42 -2.67 2.40 9.49
C GLU A 42 -1.80 3.22 8.55
N LEU A 43 -0.87 3.99 9.11
CA LEU A 43 0.19 4.61 8.32
C LEU A 43 1.32 3.60 8.10
N LYS A 44 1.78 3.51 6.86
CA LYS A 44 2.84 2.59 6.45
C LYS A 44 4.06 3.37 5.99
N VAL A 45 5.20 2.70 5.96
CA VAL A 45 6.46 3.29 5.51
C VAL A 45 7.06 2.45 4.41
N ASN A 46 7.57 3.12 3.38
CA ASN A 46 8.31 2.49 2.30
C ASN A 46 9.81 2.76 2.45
N LYS A 47 10.62 2.11 1.62
CA LYS A 47 12.06 2.30 1.49
C LYS A 47 12.43 3.76 1.25
N LEU A 48 13.64 4.10 1.68
CA LEU A 48 14.30 5.35 1.35
C LEU A 48 14.79 5.29 -0.10
N THR A 49 14.41 6.28 -0.90
CA THR A 49 14.82 6.45 -2.29
C THR A 49 15.52 7.79 -2.47
N SER A 50 16.44 7.88 -3.43
CA SER A 50 17.18 9.10 -3.75
C SER A 50 17.12 9.36 -5.25
N THR A 51 17.12 10.63 -5.62
CA THR A 51 17.26 11.09 -7.02
C THR A 51 18.72 11.06 -7.48
N ARG A 52 19.68 11.01 -6.55
CA ARG A 52 21.12 11.05 -6.83
C ARG A 52 21.75 9.67 -6.94
N THR A 53 21.20 8.68 -6.24
CA THR A 53 21.78 7.33 -6.17
C THR A 53 20.74 6.27 -6.52
N GLN A 54 21.17 5.14 -7.07
CA GLN A 54 20.27 4.08 -7.54
C GLN A 54 19.90 3.03 -6.48
N VAL A 55 20.49 3.08 -5.29
CA VAL A 55 20.33 2.04 -4.27
C VAL A 55 19.26 2.45 -3.25
N PRO A 56 18.13 1.74 -3.15
CA PRO A 56 17.16 1.97 -2.08
C PRO A 56 17.63 1.37 -0.76
N TYR A 57 17.22 1.98 0.35
CA TYR A 57 17.50 1.47 1.71
C TYR A 57 16.19 1.22 2.45
N ASP A 58 16.14 0.19 3.29
CA ASP A 58 14.99 -0.04 4.16
C ASP A 58 14.74 1.18 5.05
N TYR A 59 13.47 1.50 5.33
CA TYR A 59 13.13 2.64 6.20
C TYR A 59 13.88 2.57 7.54
N TYR A 60 13.79 1.42 8.21
CA TYR A 60 14.41 1.19 9.52
C TYR A 60 15.91 0.85 9.45
N SER A 61 16.58 1.01 8.30
CA SER A 61 18.05 0.98 8.26
C SER A 61 18.63 2.21 8.98
N LEU A 62 17.92 3.34 8.93
CA LEU A 62 18.20 4.50 9.75
C LEU A 62 17.56 4.36 11.13
N PRO A 63 18.11 5.00 12.16
CA PRO A 63 17.65 4.82 13.53
C PRO A 63 16.35 5.57 13.86
N PHE A 64 15.31 5.43 13.04
CA PHE A 64 13.94 5.87 13.34
C PHE A 64 13.31 5.11 14.53
N CYS A 65 12.12 5.55 14.95
CA CYS A 65 11.32 4.91 15.98
C CYS A 65 10.69 3.62 15.45
N PRO A 66 10.99 2.43 16.00
CA PRO A 66 10.33 1.20 15.59
C PRO A 66 8.91 1.11 16.18
N PRO A 67 7.98 0.41 15.50
CA PRO A 67 6.65 0.14 16.03
C PRO A 67 6.69 -0.79 17.25
N LYS A 68 5.73 -0.59 18.16
CA LYS A 68 5.54 -1.47 19.32
C LYS A 68 5.23 -2.88 18.82
N GLY A 69 6.03 -3.86 19.24
CA GLY A 69 5.90 -5.26 18.78
C GLY A 69 6.73 -5.61 17.55
N GLY A 70 7.60 -4.71 17.09
CA GLY A 70 8.57 -4.98 16.03
C GLY A 70 8.07 -4.63 14.63
N VAL A 71 9.02 -4.50 13.71
CA VAL A 71 8.78 -4.21 12.29
C VAL A 71 8.16 -5.45 11.63
N LYS A 72 7.06 -5.23 10.91
CA LYS A 72 6.31 -6.25 10.17
C LYS A 72 6.01 -5.73 8.78
N THR A 73 6.17 -6.59 7.79
CA THR A 73 5.81 -6.29 6.41
C THR A 73 4.29 -6.22 6.27
N ALA A 74 3.81 -5.18 5.59
CA ALA A 74 2.43 -4.74 5.54
C ALA A 74 1.88 -4.72 4.10
N ALA A 75 2.14 -5.77 3.31
CA ALA A 75 1.66 -5.89 1.93
C ALA A 75 0.12 -5.89 1.87
N GLU A 76 -0.47 -4.99 1.06
CA GLU A 76 -1.95 -4.83 0.99
C GLU A 76 -2.57 -5.67 -0.11
N ASN A 77 -1.93 -5.70 -1.27
CA ASN A 77 -2.49 -6.30 -2.46
C ASN A 77 -1.50 -7.24 -3.16
N LEU A 78 -2.05 -8.12 -3.98
CA LEU A 78 -1.27 -9.14 -4.69
C LEU A 78 -0.22 -8.51 -5.64
N GLY A 79 -0.51 -7.37 -6.25
CA GLY A 79 0.41 -6.69 -7.16
C GLY A 79 1.66 -6.16 -6.44
N GLU A 80 1.47 -5.55 -5.29
CA GLU A 80 2.54 -5.05 -4.42
C GLU A 80 3.42 -6.20 -3.92
N PHE A 81 2.80 -7.29 -3.46
CA PHE A 81 3.51 -8.49 -3.04
C PHE A 81 4.38 -9.06 -4.17
N LEU A 82 3.83 -9.16 -5.40
CA LEU A 82 4.55 -9.69 -6.55
C LEU A 82 5.66 -8.76 -7.07
N THR A 83 5.52 -7.46 -6.86
CA THR A 83 6.56 -6.47 -7.21
C THR A 83 7.75 -6.55 -6.25
N GLY A 84 7.58 -7.26 -5.12
CA GLY A 84 8.60 -7.36 -4.08
C GLY A 84 8.80 -6.04 -3.34
N ASP A 85 7.80 -5.16 -3.34
CA ASP A 85 7.89 -3.93 -2.57
C ASP A 85 7.78 -4.27 -1.08
N ARG A 86 8.68 -3.70 -0.27
CA ARG A 86 8.74 -3.98 1.16
C ARG A 86 8.19 -2.79 1.92
N ILE A 87 6.86 -2.74 1.99
CA ILE A 87 6.15 -1.79 2.82
C ILE A 87 6.09 -2.36 4.23
N ASP A 88 6.52 -1.58 5.21
CA ASP A 88 6.55 -1.98 6.62
C ASP A 88 5.56 -1.14 7.44
N ASN A 89 5.10 -1.68 8.56
CA ASN A 89 4.23 -0.95 9.48
C ASN A 89 4.96 0.23 10.14
N SER A 90 4.24 1.33 10.40
CA SER A 90 4.77 2.48 11.12
C SER A 90 4.32 2.50 12.60
N PRO A 91 5.07 3.19 13.49
CA PRO A 91 4.64 3.44 14.87
C PRO A 91 3.54 4.50 15.01
N TYR A 92 3.18 5.22 13.93
CA TYR A 92 2.24 6.33 14.01
C TYR A 92 0.81 5.84 14.29
N GLN A 93 0.10 6.59 15.13
CA GLN A 93 -1.27 6.31 15.52
C GLN A 93 -2.15 7.42 14.97
N LEU A 94 -2.84 7.12 13.87
CA LEU A 94 -3.78 8.02 13.22
C LEU A 94 -5.19 7.47 13.41
N TYR A 95 -6.14 8.37 13.64
CA TYR A 95 -7.55 8.04 13.80
C TYR A 95 -8.39 8.92 12.88
N MET A 96 -9.35 8.30 12.20
CA MET A 96 -10.11 8.95 11.15
C MET A 96 -10.99 10.09 11.72
N ARG A 97 -10.82 11.30 11.17
CA ARG A 97 -11.48 12.54 11.62
C ARG A 97 -11.17 12.92 13.08
N GLU A 98 -9.97 12.60 13.54
CA GLU A 98 -9.47 13.04 14.84
C GLU A 98 -8.14 13.77 14.66
N ASP A 99 -8.15 15.07 14.97
CA ASP A 99 -6.94 15.88 14.90
C ASP A 99 -6.05 15.62 16.11
N ALA A 100 -4.78 15.34 15.85
CA ALA A 100 -3.78 15.09 16.87
C ALA A 100 -2.55 15.96 16.62
N TYR A 101 -2.11 16.67 17.66
CA TYR A 101 -0.98 17.60 17.57
C TYR A 101 0.07 17.27 18.63
N CYS A 102 1.34 17.47 18.28
CA CYS A 102 2.48 17.36 19.20
C CYS A 102 2.61 16.00 19.92
N ASN A 103 2.12 14.91 19.32
CA ASN A 103 2.29 13.58 19.87
C ASN A 103 3.74 13.10 19.70
N ILE A 104 4.39 12.79 20.83
CA ILE A 104 5.74 12.24 20.84
C ILE A 104 5.64 10.75 20.48
N LEU A 105 6.24 10.38 19.35
CA LEU A 105 6.27 9.00 18.86
C LEU A 105 7.19 8.12 19.70
N CYS A 106 8.44 8.56 19.86
CA CYS A 106 9.42 7.97 20.76
C CYS A 106 10.51 9.00 21.08
N GLN A 107 11.26 8.76 22.16
CA GLN A 107 12.50 9.48 22.44
C GLN A 107 13.67 8.53 22.22
N LYS A 108 14.68 8.99 21.48
CA LYS A 108 15.86 8.21 21.17
C LYS A 108 17.10 9.09 21.29
N THR A 109 18.14 8.57 21.93
CA THR A 109 19.45 9.21 21.96
C THR A 109 20.27 8.65 20.81
N LEU A 110 20.71 9.50 19.89
CA LEU A 110 21.52 9.10 18.75
C LEU A 110 23.00 9.06 19.15
N VAL A 111 23.71 8.01 18.74
CA VAL A 111 25.17 7.97 18.88
C VAL A 111 25.84 8.68 17.70
N LYS A 112 27.14 8.97 17.81
CA LYS A 112 27.88 9.68 16.75
C LYS A 112 27.74 9.02 15.37
N LYS A 113 27.77 7.68 15.32
CA LYS A 113 27.59 6.91 14.09
C LYS A 113 26.22 7.17 13.44
N ASP A 114 25.14 7.13 14.24
CA ASP A 114 23.77 7.38 13.75
C ASP A 114 23.64 8.77 13.12
N VAL A 115 24.26 9.77 13.77
CA VAL A 115 24.24 11.15 13.29
C VAL A 115 25.00 11.30 11.97
N GLU A 116 26.16 10.64 11.84
CA GLU A 116 26.93 10.61 10.60
C GLU A 116 26.16 9.93 9.47
N GLU A 117 25.49 8.81 9.74
CA GLU A 117 24.67 8.09 8.77
C GLU A 117 23.48 8.94 8.29
N PHE A 118 22.77 9.60 9.22
CA PHE A 118 21.71 10.56 8.86
C PHE A 118 22.23 11.69 7.97
N LYS A 119 23.37 12.30 8.33
CA LYS A 119 23.97 13.38 7.52
C LYS A 119 24.32 12.89 6.11
N GLN A 120 24.88 11.70 6.00
CA GLN A 120 25.18 11.10 4.70
C GLN A 120 23.91 10.95 3.86
N LYS A 121 22.85 10.35 4.43
CA LYS A 121 21.58 10.14 3.71
C LYS A 121 20.88 11.44 3.32
N ILE A 122 20.96 12.48 4.16
CA ILE A 122 20.47 13.82 3.81
C ILE A 122 21.25 14.41 2.64
N ASN A 123 22.59 14.34 2.67
CA ASN A 123 23.44 14.86 1.58
C ASN A 123 23.25 14.12 0.26
N GLU A 124 22.93 12.83 0.34
CA GLU A 124 22.58 11.97 -0.80
C GLU A 124 21.12 12.14 -1.25
N GLU A 125 20.35 13.07 -0.66
CA GLU A 125 18.93 13.37 -1.00
C GLU A 125 17.98 12.18 -0.87
N TYR A 126 18.21 11.32 0.12
CA TYR A 126 17.25 10.27 0.45
C TYR A 126 15.98 10.86 1.06
N HIS A 127 14.84 10.39 0.55
CA HIS A 127 13.51 10.69 1.04
C HIS A 127 12.69 9.39 1.09
N HIS A 128 11.58 9.41 1.80
CA HIS A 128 10.60 8.33 1.80
C HIS A 128 9.24 8.92 1.47
N ASN A 129 8.41 8.10 0.85
CA ASN A 129 7.00 8.39 0.68
C ASN A 129 6.23 7.72 1.82
N TRP A 130 5.25 8.45 2.33
CA TRP A 130 4.26 8.02 3.30
C TRP A 130 2.87 7.98 2.66
#